data_AF-A3X6H8-F1
#
_entry.id   AF-A3X6H8-F1
#
_cell.length_a   1.000
_cell.length_b   1.000
_cell.length_c   1.000
_cell.angle_alpha   90.00
_cell.angle_beta   90.00
_cell.angle_gamma   90.00
#
_symmetry.space_group_name_H-M   'P 1'
#
loop_
_entity.id
_entity.type
_entity.pdbx_description
1 polymer ?
#
loop_
_entity_poly.entity_id
_entity_poly.type
_entity_poly.pdbx_seq_one_letter_code
_entity_poly.pdbx_strand_id
1 'polypeptide(L)'
;MFREWPYLYDGDLAYEEAYLQRYRNSKDAIVVGAFDGDRLVGASTGTPLVDHAEDFAVAFAGSEIDLNTVFYCAESVLLPAYRGLGLGHSFFDARESHARDRGFLLSAFCGVLRPQDHPMKDKDYAPLDPFWRKRGYAPLQGVVAQFSWKDIGSSCATDKPLQFWAQDLSPSP
;
A
#
# COMPACT_ATOMS: atom_id res chain seq x y z
N MET A 1 1.15 -9.37 -9.67
CA MET A 1 2.22 -8.37 -9.44
C MET A 1 3.01 -8.50 -8.11
N PHE A 2 2.53 -9.26 -7.11
CA PHE A 2 3.11 -9.30 -5.75
C PHE A 2 3.72 -10.64 -5.34
N ARG A 3 4.41 -11.31 -6.27
CA ARG A 3 4.97 -12.67 -6.06
C ARG A 3 6.20 -12.70 -5.14
N GLU A 4 6.82 -11.54 -4.92
CA GLU A 4 8.05 -11.43 -4.14
C GLU A 4 7.76 -11.25 -2.64
N TRP A 5 8.79 -11.48 -1.82
CA TRP A 5 8.74 -11.22 -0.39
C TRP A 5 8.43 -9.73 -0.09
N PRO A 6 7.57 -9.39 0.89
CA PRO A 6 6.89 -10.27 1.86
C PRO A 6 5.50 -10.76 1.42
N TYR A 7 5.03 -10.39 0.23
CA TYR A 7 3.66 -10.65 -0.21
C TYR A 7 3.47 -12.12 -0.61
N LEU A 8 4.39 -12.68 -1.40
CA LEU A 8 4.36 -14.07 -1.88
C LEU A 8 3.02 -14.46 -2.54
N TYR A 9 2.34 -13.48 -3.12
CA TYR A 9 0.97 -13.60 -3.61
C TYR A 9 0.91 -14.49 -4.86
N ASP A 10 0.15 -15.57 -4.77
CA ASP A 10 -0.17 -16.46 -5.87
C ASP A 10 -1.64 -16.26 -6.32
N GLY A 11 -1.88 -15.09 -6.92
CA GLY A 11 -3.20 -14.70 -7.40
C GLY A 11 -3.40 -14.80 -8.90
N ASP A 12 -4.61 -14.44 -9.31
CA ASP A 12 -5.10 -14.49 -10.68
C ASP A 12 -5.22 -13.08 -11.27
N LEU A 13 -4.80 -12.94 -12.53
CA LEU A 13 -4.86 -11.70 -13.31
C LEU A 13 -6.29 -11.14 -13.39
N ALA A 14 -7.30 -12.02 -13.45
CA ALA A 14 -8.70 -11.61 -13.52
C ALA A 14 -9.17 -10.87 -12.25
N TYR A 15 -8.62 -11.23 -11.09
CA TYR A 15 -8.89 -10.52 -9.83
C TYR A 15 -8.19 -9.16 -9.81
N GLU A 16 -6.94 -9.08 -10.30
CA GLU A 16 -6.18 -7.83 -10.38
C GLU A 16 -6.91 -6.79 -11.27
N GLU A 17 -7.49 -7.21 -12.40
CA GLU A 17 -8.27 -6.32 -13.27
C GLU A 17 -9.55 -5.79 -12.60
N ALA A 18 -10.31 -6.66 -11.93
CA ALA A 18 -11.53 -6.27 -11.22
C ALA A 18 -11.22 -5.32 -10.05
N TYR A 19 -10.11 -5.55 -9.34
CA TYR A 19 -9.65 -4.68 -8.26
C TYR A 19 -9.31 -3.27 -8.79
N LEU A 20 -8.62 -3.18 -9.92
CA LEU A 20 -8.27 -1.89 -10.54
C LEU A 20 -9.49 -1.09 -11.02
N GLN A 21 -10.63 -1.72 -11.30
CA GLN A 21 -11.87 -1.00 -11.64
C GLN A 21 -12.40 -0.13 -10.49
N ARG A 22 -12.10 -0.45 -9.23
CA ARG A 22 -12.54 0.35 -8.08
C ARG A 22 -11.98 1.77 -8.12
N TYR A 23 -10.72 1.93 -8.53
CA TYR A 23 -10.10 3.25 -8.69
C TYR A 23 -10.72 4.08 -9.81
N ARG A 24 -11.32 3.46 -10.83
CA ARG A 24 -12.02 4.20 -11.89
C ARG A 24 -13.31 4.86 -11.40
N ASN A 25 -13.93 4.29 -10.38
CA ASN A 25 -15.21 4.75 -9.86
C ASN A 25 -15.07 5.71 -8.67
N SER A 26 -13.90 5.77 -8.04
CA SER A 26 -13.62 6.74 -6.98
C SER A 26 -13.30 8.11 -7.58
N LYS A 27 -13.97 9.15 -7.06
CA LYS A 27 -13.81 10.55 -7.53
C LYS A 27 -12.46 11.16 -7.13
N ASP A 28 -11.86 10.61 -6.10
CA ASP A 28 -10.63 11.13 -5.48
C ASP A 28 -9.47 10.12 -5.60
N ALA A 29 -9.65 9.03 -6.35
CA ALA A 29 -8.54 8.12 -6.65
C ALA A 29 -7.50 8.75 -7.59
N ILE A 30 -6.27 8.26 -7.47
CA ILE A 30 -5.14 8.60 -8.34
C ILE A 30 -4.43 7.33 -8.80
N VAL A 31 -3.98 7.34 -10.06
CA VAL A 31 -3.03 6.37 -10.59
C VAL A 31 -1.82 7.14 -11.10
N VAL A 32 -0.63 6.81 -10.59
CA VAL A 32 0.64 7.43 -10.97
C VAL A 32 1.45 6.40 -11.75
N GLY A 33 1.70 6.65 -13.04
CA GLY A 33 2.55 5.81 -13.88
C GLY A 33 3.98 6.34 -13.97
N ALA A 34 4.97 5.45 -13.84
CA ALA A 34 6.37 5.73 -14.16
C ALA A 34 6.68 5.18 -15.56
N PHE A 35 7.25 6.01 -16.42
CA PHE A 35 7.54 5.68 -17.81
C PHE A 35 9.02 5.83 -18.14
N ASP A 36 9.52 4.93 -18.99
CA ASP A 36 10.80 5.03 -19.69
C ASP A 36 10.50 5.13 -21.19
N GLY A 37 10.53 6.35 -21.72
CA GLY A 37 9.94 6.67 -23.02
C GLY A 37 8.44 6.32 -23.03
N ASP A 38 8.02 5.47 -23.97
CA ASP A 38 6.62 5.03 -24.09
C ASP A 38 6.31 3.78 -23.24
N ARG A 39 7.30 3.24 -22.52
CA ARG A 39 7.13 2.00 -21.73
C ARG A 39 6.71 2.33 -20.31
N LEU A 40 5.58 1.78 -19.85
CA LEU A 40 5.22 1.78 -18.43
C LEU A 40 6.14 0.83 -17.65
N VAL A 41 6.91 1.37 -16.70
CA VAL A 41 7.91 0.63 -15.90
C VAL A 41 7.54 0.51 -14.43
N GLY A 42 6.51 1.22 -14.00
CA GLY A 42 5.91 1.08 -12.69
C GLY A 42 4.61 1.85 -12.58
N ALA A 43 3.86 1.56 -11.53
CA ALA A 43 2.64 2.28 -11.20
C ALA A 43 2.44 2.34 -9.69
N SER A 44 1.69 3.33 -9.23
CA SER A 44 1.15 3.36 -7.88
C SER A 44 -0.28 3.89 -7.89
N THR A 45 -1.05 3.50 -6.89
CA THR A 45 -2.46 3.85 -6.74
C THR A 45 -2.69 4.49 -5.37
N GLY A 46 -3.73 5.30 -5.29
CA GLY A 46 -4.23 5.85 -4.04
C GLY A 46 -5.70 6.24 -4.15
N THR A 47 -6.42 6.22 -3.03
CA THR A 47 -7.87 6.47 -2.97
C THR A 47 -8.28 6.85 -1.55
N PRO A 48 -9.43 7.52 -1.32
CA PRO A 48 -10.00 7.65 0.01
C PRO A 48 -10.15 6.29 0.71
N LEU A 49 -9.76 6.19 1.97
CA LEU A 49 -9.84 4.92 2.72
C LEU A 49 -11.29 4.42 2.83
N VAL A 50 -12.27 5.33 2.85
CA VAL A 50 -13.70 5.00 2.88
C VAL A 50 -14.18 4.22 1.66
N ASP A 51 -13.51 4.34 0.51
CA ASP A 51 -13.83 3.53 -0.67
C ASP A 51 -13.41 2.05 -0.48
N HIS A 52 -12.63 1.78 0.56
CA HIS A 52 -12.26 0.45 1.04
C HIS A 52 -12.73 0.21 2.48
N ALA A 53 -13.76 0.94 2.95
CA ALA A 53 -14.23 0.83 4.32
C ALA A 53 -14.61 -0.61 4.70
N GLU A 54 -15.21 -1.39 3.80
CA GLU A 54 -15.58 -2.78 4.10
C GLU A 54 -14.35 -3.65 4.39
N ASP A 55 -13.24 -3.42 3.68
CA ASP A 55 -12.00 -4.19 3.81
C ASP A 55 -11.22 -3.81 5.08
N PHE A 56 -11.38 -2.58 5.59
CA PHE A 56 -10.55 -2.02 6.66
C PHE A 56 -11.29 -1.58 7.93
N ALA A 57 -12.63 -1.47 7.91
CA ALA A 57 -13.42 -0.98 9.05
C ALA A 57 -13.14 -1.77 10.32
N VAL A 58 -12.97 -3.10 10.21
CA VAL A 58 -12.63 -3.96 11.35
C VAL A 58 -11.28 -3.57 11.95
N ALA A 59 -10.28 -3.24 11.12
CA ALA A 59 -8.95 -2.85 11.59
C ALA A 59 -8.98 -1.51 12.36
N PHE A 60 -9.89 -0.61 11.99
CA PHE A 60 -10.02 0.73 12.58
C PHE A 60 -11.10 0.83 13.67
N ALA A 61 -11.86 -0.23 13.96
CA ALA A 61 -13.03 -0.22 14.84
C ALA A 61 -12.77 0.25 16.29
N GLY A 62 -11.51 0.27 16.74
CA GLY A 62 -11.08 0.78 18.04
C GLY A 62 -10.22 2.05 17.99
N SER A 63 -10.04 2.63 16.81
CA SER A 63 -9.25 3.85 16.62
C SER A 63 -10.14 5.10 16.67
N GLU A 64 -9.58 6.22 17.10
CA GLU A 64 -10.25 7.54 17.07
C GLU A 64 -10.14 8.23 15.69
N ILE A 65 -9.63 7.52 14.68
CA ILE A 65 -9.36 8.07 13.35
C ILE A 65 -10.66 8.12 12.54
N ASP A 66 -11.04 9.31 12.09
CA ASP A 66 -12.12 9.46 11.11
C ASP A 66 -11.65 9.02 9.72
N LEU A 67 -12.17 7.88 9.24
CA LEU A 67 -11.80 7.30 7.95
C LEU A 67 -12.04 8.26 6.77
N ASN A 68 -12.98 9.19 6.88
CA ASN A 68 -13.23 10.20 5.84
C ASN A 68 -12.06 11.16 5.63
N THR A 69 -11.16 11.25 6.62
CA THR A 69 -9.97 12.12 6.56
C THR A 69 -8.71 11.39 6.11
N VAL A 70 -8.80 10.09 5.81
CA VAL A 70 -7.65 9.25 5.48
C VAL A 70 -7.58 8.95 3.98
N PHE A 71 -6.45 9.28 3.39
CA PHE A 71 -6.08 8.87 2.05
C PHE A 71 -5.23 7.60 2.08
N TYR A 72 -5.70 6.54 1.44
CA TYR A 72 -5.03 5.25 1.38
C TYR A 72 -4.13 5.15 0.15
N CYS A 73 -2.83 5.01 0.38
CA CYS A 73 -1.81 4.73 -0.63
C CYS A 73 -1.70 3.21 -0.82
N ALA A 74 -2.45 2.66 -1.76
CA ALA A 74 -2.63 1.22 -1.90
C ALA A 74 -1.42 0.51 -2.53
N GLU A 75 -1.36 0.39 -3.87
CA GLU A 75 -0.31 -0.36 -4.54
C GLU A 75 0.89 0.52 -4.92
N SER A 76 2.07 -0.08 -4.93
CA SER A 76 3.24 0.46 -5.61
C SER A 76 4.03 -0.70 -6.22
N VAL A 77 4.18 -0.67 -7.53
CA VAL A 77 4.76 -1.75 -8.32
C VAL A 77 5.79 -1.17 -9.28
N LEU A 78 6.98 -1.77 -9.28
CA LEU A 78 8.09 -1.38 -10.14
C LEU A 78 8.73 -2.63 -10.74
N LEU A 79 9.04 -2.56 -12.04
CA LEU A 79 9.88 -3.55 -12.67
C LEU A 79 11.23 -3.63 -11.93
N PRO A 80 11.80 -4.83 -11.72
CA PRO A 80 13.02 -5.01 -10.93
C PRO A 80 14.18 -4.09 -11.33
N ALA A 81 14.37 -3.87 -12.65
CA ALA A 81 15.44 -3.04 -13.19
C ALA A 81 15.33 -1.54 -12.84
N TYR A 82 14.17 -1.07 -12.37
CA TYR A 82 13.92 0.35 -12.05
C TYR A 82 13.83 0.60 -10.54
N ARG A 83 14.06 -0.41 -9.71
CA ARG A 83 14.09 -0.28 -8.25
C ARG A 83 15.40 0.39 -7.80
N GLY A 84 15.35 1.10 -6.67
CA GLY A 84 16.51 1.84 -6.16
C GLY A 84 16.85 3.13 -6.90
N LEU A 85 16.09 3.51 -7.94
CA LEU A 85 16.27 4.73 -8.72
C LEU A 85 15.49 5.94 -8.19
N GLY A 86 14.99 5.87 -6.96
CA GLY A 86 14.20 6.96 -6.35
C GLY A 86 12.73 7.03 -6.75
N LEU A 87 12.26 6.21 -7.72
CA LEU A 87 10.85 6.21 -8.17
C LEU A 87 9.83 5.96 -7.04
N GLY A 88 10.21 5.18 -6.02
CA GLY A 88 9.38 4.99 -4.84
C GLY A 88 9.11 6.30 -4.08
N HIS A 89 10.08 7.22 -4.01
CA HIS A 89 9.86 8.55 -3.43
C HIS A 89 8.83 9.32 -4.25
N SER A 90 9.00 9.35 -5.58
CA SER A 90 8.08 10.05 -6.49
C SER A 90 6.64 9.54 -6.41
N PHE A 91 6.44 8.23 -6.22
CA PHE A 91 5.09 7.67 -6.00
C PHE A 91 4.45 8.15 -4.69
N PHE A 92 5.23 8.26 -3.62
CA PHE A 92 4.72 8.83 -2.36
C PHE A 92 4.46 10.33 -2.50
N ASP A 93 5.39 11.09 -3.08
CA ASP A 93 5.25 12.54 -3.26
C ASP A 93 3.98 12.87 -4.06
N ALA A 94 3.73 12.16 -5.16
CA ALA A 94 2.54 12.38 -5.99
C ALA A 94 1.23 12.08 -5.24
N ARG A 95 1.18 10.97 -4.49
CA ARG A 95 -0.03 10.57 -3.74
C ARG A 95 -0.28 11.46 -2.52
N GLU A 96 0.77 11.83 -1.80
CA GLU A 96 0.67 12.74 -0.66
C GLU A 96 0.29 14.17 -1.10
N SER A 97 0.81 14.65 -2.24
CA SER A 97 0.39 15.93 -2.81
C SER A 97 -1.10 15.89 -3.17
N HIS A 98 -1.54 14.87 -3.90
CA HIS A 98 -2.95 14.69 -4.26
C HIS A 98 -3.86 14.61 -3.03
N ALA A 99 -3.43 13.89 -1.99
CA ALA A 99 -4.16 13.81 -0.74
C ALA A 99 -4.34 15.18 -0.07
N ARG A 100 -3.27 16.00 -0.01
CA ARG A 100 -3.34 17.37 0.51
C ARG A 100 -4.25 18.26 -0.31
N ASP A 101 -4.14 18.20 -1.63
CA ASP A 101 -4.96 19.01 -2.56
C ASP A 101 -6.47 18.70 -2.43
N ARG A 102 -6.81 17.48 -2.01
CA ARG A 102 -8.20 17.05 -1.74
C ARG A 102 -8.63 17.23 -0.29
N GLY A 103 -7.76 17.75 0.58
CA GLY A 103 -8.08 18.07 1.98
C GLY A 103 -8.02 16.88 2.94
N PHE A 104 -7.37 15.78 2.58
CA PHE A 104 -7.14 14.67 3.51
C PHE A 104 -6.08 15.06 4.56
N LEU A 105 -6.28 14.60 5.79
CA LEU A 105 -5.43 14.92 6.94
C LEU A 105 -4.38 13.84 7.20
N LEU A 106 -4.65 12.60 6.77
CA LEU A 106 -3.75 11.47 6.97
C LEU A 106 -3.47 10.79 5.63
N SER A 107 -2.20 10.46 5.40
CA SER A 107 -1.81 9.46 4.41
C SER A 107 -1.56 8.15 5.13
N ALA A 108 -2.16 7.06 4.66
CA ALA A 108 -1.97 5.74 5.24
C ALA A 108 -1.71 4.67 4.18
N PHE A 109 -0.99 3.63 4.56
CA PHE A 109 -0.87 2.38 3.79
C PHE A 109 -0.69 1.23 4.77
N CYS A 110 -0.68 -0.01 4.28
CA CYS A 110 -0.41 -1.16 5.13
C CYS A 110 0.69 -2.06 4.56
N GLY A 111 1.60 -2.49 5.44
CA GLY A 111 2.68 -3.42 5.12
C GLY A 111 2.38 -4.81 5.67
N VAL A 112 2.63 -5.86 4.87
CA VAL A 112 2.45 -7.25 5.30
C VAL A 112 3.42 -7.59 6.42
N LEU A 113 2.90 -8.13 7.52
CA LEU A 113 3.70 -8.68 8.59
C LEU A 113 3.97 -10.17 8.32
N ARG A 114 5.24 -10.55 8.33
CA ARG A 114 5.68 -11.95 8.22
C ARG A 114 6.65 -12.29 9.34
N PRO A 115 6.73 -13.57 9.76
CA PRO A 115 7.77 -14.04 10.66
C PRO A 115 9.17 -13.74 10.12
N GLN A 116 10.10 -13.37 11.00
CA GLN A 116 11.46 -13.00 10.62
C GLN A 116 12.29 -14.19 10.13
N ASP A 117 11.91 -15.40 10.55
CA ASP A 117 12.51 -16.70 10.24
C ASP A 117 11.80 -17.44 9.08
N HIS A 118 10.93 -16.76 8.33
CA HIS A 118 10.21 -17.37 7.23
C HIS A 118 11.17 -17.87 6.13
N PRO A 119 11.01 -19.11 5.63
CA PRO A 119 11.99 -19.75 4.74
C PRO A 119 12.16 -19.05 3.38
N MET A 120 11.11 -18.39 2.89
CA MET A 120 11.14 -17.63 1.62
C MET A 120 11.61 -16.18 1.77
N LYS A 121 12.01 -15.74 2.97
CA LYS A 121 12.59 -14.43 3.18
C LYS A 121 13.99 -14.41 2.58
N ASP A 122 14.23 -13.53 1.61
CA ASP A 122 15.56 -13.33 1.04
C ASP A 122 16.51 -12.79 2.13
N LYS A 123 17.74 -13.30 2.16
CA LYS A 123 18.77 -12.89 3.12
C LYS A 123 19.21 -11.45 2.89
N ASP A 124 19.18 -11.00 1.64
CA ASP A 124 19.56 -9.65 1.25
C ASP A 124 18.35 -8.69 1.21
N TYR A 125 17.18 -9.13 1.69
CA TYR A 125 15.99 -8.28 1.74
C TYR A 125 16.19 -7.09 2.67
N ALA A 126 16.18 -5.90 2.09
CA ALA A 126 16.12 -4.65 2.84
C ALA A 126 14.65 -4.29 3.16
N PRO A 127 14.26 -4.18 4.45
CA PRO A 127 12.92 -3.75 4.80
C PRO A 127 12.69 -2.30 4.37
N LEU A 128 11.43 -1.97 4.06
CA LEU A 128 11.02 -0.63 3.67
C LEU A 128 10.72 0.28 4.87
N ASP A 129 10.62 -0.27 6.10
CA ASP A 129 10.38 0.48 7.33
C ASP A 129 11.31 1.68 7.52
N PRO A 130 12.64 1.60 7.29
CA PRO A 130 13.52 2.76 7.41
C PRO A 130 13.21 3.85 6.38
N PHE A 131 12.78 3.48 5.18
CA PHE A 131 12.36 4.43 4.14
C PHE A 131 11.07 5.15 4.55
N TRP A 132 10.07 4.41 5.04
CA TRP A 132 8.80 4.99 5.51
C TRP A 132 8.98 5.94 6.69
N ARG A 133 9.79 5.55 7.69
CA ARG A 133 10.08 6.38 8.86
C ARG A 133 10.77 7.69 8.50
N LYS A 134 11.69 7.68 7.53
CA LYS A 134 12.34 8.90 7.01
C LYS A 134 11.35 9.84 6.33
N ARG A 135 10.22 9.31 5.83
CA ARG A 135 9.10 10.07 5.28
C ARG A 135 8.03 10.40 6.32
N GLY A 136 8.31 10.32 7.63
CA GLY A 136 7.34 10.70 8.66
C GLY A 136 6.23 9.67 8.95
N TYR A 137 6.25 8.50 8.29
CA TYR A 137 5.27 7.45 8.60
C TYR A 137 5.64 6.68 9.88
N ALA A 138 4.62 6.41 10.69
CA ALA A 138 4.72 5.57 11.87
C ALA A 138 3.63 4.49 11.86
N PRO A 139 3.86 3.32 12.49
CA PRO A 139 2.83 2.30 12.60
C PRO A 139 1.70 2.79 13.52
N LEU A 140 0.45 2.64 13.07
CA LEU A 140 -0.74 2.89 13.87
C LEU A 140 -0.91 1.76 14.89
N GLN A 141 -0.77 2.08 16.17
CA GLN A 141 -0.89 1.10 17.25
C GLN A 141 -2.28 0.48 17.27
N GLY A 142 -2.35 -0.86 17.28
CA GLY A 142 -3.62 -1.61 17.30
C GLY A 142 -4.38 -1.66 15.98
N VAL A 143 -3.96 -0.94 14.94
CA VAL A 143 -4.62 -0.94 13.62
C VAL A 143 -3.92 -1.94 12.70
N VAL A 144 -4.42 -3.18 12.71
CA VAL A 144 -3.90 -4.29 11.90
C VAL A 144 -5.06 -4.91 11.11
N ALA A 145 -4.95 -4.87 9.79
CA ALA A 145 -5.92 -5.55 8.91
C ALA A 145 -5.57 -7.03 8.73
N GLN A 146 -6.58 -7.82 8.36
CA GLN A 146 -6.42 -9.21 7.98
C GLN A 146 -6.87 -9.37 6.53
N PHE A 147 -5.98 -9.86 5.68
CA PHE A 147 -6.30 -10.12 4.29
C PHE A 147 -5.98 -11.56 3.94
N SER A 148 -6.90 -12.21 3.21
CA SER A 148 -6.75 -13.59 2.80
C SER A 148 -6.21 -13.69 1.38
N TRP A 149 -5.15 -14.46 1.19
CA TRP A 149 -4.67 -14.84 -0.14
C TRP A 149 -3.94 -16.18 -0.12
N LYS A 150 -3.62 -16.73 -1.28
CA LYS A 150 -2.79 -17.94 -1.40
C LYS A 150 -1.32 -17.54 -1.54
N ASP A 151 -0.45 -18.10 -0.69
CA ASP A 151 0.99 -17.95 -0.88
C ASP A 151 1.49 -18.90 -1.98
N ILE A 152 2.59 -18.54 -2.64
CA ILE A 152 3.25 -19.41 -3.62
C ILE A 152 3.60 -20.75 -2.96
N GLY A 153 3.15 -21.85 -3.59
CA GLY A 153 3.38 -23.21 -3.10
C GLY A 153 2.39 -23.68 -2.02
N SER A 154 1.51 -22.81 -1.52
CA SER A 154 0.42 -23.23 -0.63
C SER A 154 -0.78 -23.77 -1.42
N SER A 155 -1.49 -24.72 -0.80
CA SER A 155 -2.71 -25.33 -1.36
C SER A 155 -3.97 -24.53 -1.08
N CYS A 156 -3.98 -23.69 -0.03
CA CYS A 156 -5.13 -22.89 0.39
C CYS A 156 -4.74 -21.44 0.73
N ALA A 157 -5.74 -20.57 0.72
CA ALA A 157 -5.58 -19.21 1.22
C ALA A 157 -5.46 -19.23 2.75
N THR A 158 -4.69 -18.28 3.28
CA THR A 158 -4.56 -18.01 4.71
C THR A 158 -4.66 -16.52 4.95
N ASP A 159 -5.07 -16.12 6.15
CA ASP A 159 -5.15 -14.72 6.55
C ASP A 159 -3.78 -14.21 6.98
N LYS A 160 -3.42 -13.02 6.51
CA LYS A 160 -2.17 -12.35 6.84
C LYS A 160 -2.47 -11.04 7.54
N PRO A 161 -1.71 -10.74 8.62
CA PRO A 161 -1.77 -9.43 9.25
C PRO A 161 -1.06 -8.37 8.40
N LEU A 162 -1.69 -7.22 8.23
CA LEU A 162 -1.11 -6.04 7.58
C LEU A 162 -1.12 -4.88 8.59
N GLN A 163 0.08 -4.42 8.97
CA GLN A 163 0.23 -3.28 9.87
C GLN A 163 -0.06 -2.00 9.10
N PHE A 164 -1.01 -1.19 9.58
CA PHE A 164 -1.19 0.15 9.04
C PHE A 164 -0.08 1.10 9.49
N TRP A 165 0.38 1.91 8.57
CA TRP A 165 1.30 3.02 8.77
C TRP A 165 0.60 4.29 8.34
N ALA A 166 0.80 5.38 9.09
CA ALA A 166 0.23 6.67 8.76
C ALA A 166 1.23 7.80 8.98
N GLN A 167 1.03 8.88 8.21
CA GLN A 167 1.69 10.17 8.36
C GLN A 167 0.61 11.25 8.41
N ASP A 168 0.78 12.21 9.31
CA ASP A 168 -0.01 13.45 9.34
C ASP A 168 0.38 14.36 8.16
N LEU A 169 -0.62 14.73 7.36
CA LEU A 169 -0.49 15.64 6.22
C LEU A 169 -0.91 17.07 6.55
N SER A 170 -1.46 17.30 7.74
CA SER A 170 -1.91 18.62 8.18
C SER A 170 -0.76 19.62 8.02
N PRO A 171 -1.05 20.84 7.53
CA PRO A 171 -0.04 21.87 7.44
C PRO A 171 0.59 22.06 8.83
N SER A 172 1.93 22.06 8.89
CA SER A 172 2.62 22.39 10.13
C SER A 172 2.18 23.80 10.58
N PRO A 173 1.90 23.99 11.88
CA PRO A 173 1.42 25.26 12.41
C PRO A 173 2.41 26.41 12.21
#